data_AF-A0A8J5MWR1-F1
#
_entry.id   AF-A0A8J5MWR1-F1
#
_cell.length_a   1.000
_cell.length_b   1.000
_cell.length_c   1.000
_cell.angle_alpha   90.00
_cell.angle_beta   90.00
_cell.angle_gamma   90.00
#
_symmetry.space_group_name_H-M   'P 1'
#
loop_
_entity.id
_entity.type
_entity.pdbx_description
1 polymer ?
#
loop_
_entity_poly.entity_id
_entity_poly.type
_entity_poly.pdbx_seq_one_letter_code
_entity_poly.pdbx_strand_id
1 'polypeptide(L)'
;MVVVQRTNKVAFACYPQEISEELRSHMPSFEIYLQTLISQALDNNFLMEIYEENDDYFVERVKVIDELAEQRKKKILEIVDWSDQFRSSLDTWPCVNVMITKNADMCQACTKNPASKLSQLYGQPYNQQTLRSREPLPAELDAKNFEVCDRCSNISQMYNKVSHQKYDYYSQCKSTVTNMRVTHPSKHTTTILRDLLANDHWIMGLFRSMCTTWIKVDRIYQDEMEYLKKTGNETENPEKIVIEMENLEKTDNETENLEKTDNTENLEKNANETENLEKTDKETT
;
A
#
# COMPACT_ATOMS: atom_id res chain seq x y z
N MET A 1 39.81 19.15 8.73
CA MET A 1 38.55 18.56 9.24
C MET A 1 37.75 18.05 8.05
N VAL A 2 37.65 16.73 7.90
CA VAL A 2 36.95 16.08 6.79
C VAL A 2 35.51 15.82 7.24
N VAL A 3 34.55 16.45 6.57
CA VAL A 3 33.11 16.23 6.82
C VAL A 3 32.70 14.94 6.12
N VAL A 4 32.41 13.92 6.91
CA VAL A 4 31.92 12.61 6.44
C VAL A 4 30.47 12.78 5.97
N GLN A 5 30.25 12.78 4.66
CA GLN A 5 28.92 12.63 4.07
C GLN A 5 28.45 11.18 4.26
N ARG A 6 27.48 10.96 5.15
CA ARG A 6 26.72 9.70 5.24
C ARG A 6 25.79 9.60 4.04
N THR A 7 26.16 8.77 3.07
CA THR A 7 25.27 8.33 2.00
C THR A 7 24.52 7.08 2.48
N ASN A 8 23.27 7.23 2.92
CA ASN A 8 22.37 6.09 3.08
C ASN A 8 21.85 5.67 1.69
N LYS A 9 22.67 4.93 0.95
CA LYS A 9 22.19 4.09 -0.14
C LYS A 9 21.65 2.80 0.47
N VAL A 10 20.33 2.73 0.65
CA VAL A 10 19.66 1.44 0.85
C VAL A 10 19.74 0.70 -0.48
N ALA A 11 20.81 -0.09 -0.64
CA ALA A 11 20.96 -0.98 -1.76
C ALA A 11 19.96 -2.13 -1.60
N PHE A 12 18.84 -2.08 -2.33
CA PHE A 12 17.98 -3.25 -2.55
C PHE A 12 18.76 -4.26 -3.39
N ALA A 13 19.60 -5.06 -2.74
CA ALA A 13 20.25 -6.20 -3.36
C ALA A 13 19.18 -7.26 -3.69
N CYS A 14 18.85 -7.37 -4.97
CA CYS A 14 18.05 -8.45 -5.52
C CYS A 14 18.90 -9.73 -5.56
N TYR A 15 19.05 -10.41 -4.42
CA TYR A 15 19.39 -11.83 -4.43
C TYR A 15 18.15 -12.60 -4.88
N PRO A 16 18.26 -13.60 -5.79
CA PRO A 16 17.15 -14.50 -6.01
C PRO A 16 16.89 -15.22 -4.69
N GLN A 17 15.84 -14.80 -3.97
CA GLN A 17 15.43 -15.47 -2.75
C GLN A 17 15.12 -16.92 -3.08
N GLU A 18 15.76 -17.83 -2.36
CA GLU A 18 15.54 -19.25 -2.54
C GLU A 18 14.07 -19.57 -2.22
N ILE A 19 13.36 -20.16 -3.18
CA ILE A 19 11.96 -20.55 -3.00
C ILE A 19 11.94 -21.67 -1.96
N SER A 20 11.20 -21.46 -0.87
CA SER A 20 11.06 -22.42 0.22
C SER A 20 10.46 -23.75 -0.28
N GLU A 21 10.73 -24.84 0.44
CA GLU A 21 10.15 -26.15 0.14
C GLU A 21 8.62 -26.13 0.22
N GLU A 22 8.07 -25.39 1.18
CA GLU A 22 6.63 -25.13 1.29
C GLU A 22 6.08 -24.51 0.00
N LEU A 23 6.69 -23.43 -0.51
CA LEU A 23 6.23 -22.81 -1.76
C LEU A 23 6.39 -23.75 -2.95
N ARG A 24 7.51 -24.49 -3.03
CA ARG A 24 7.74 -25.49 -4.09
C ARG A 24 6.68 -26.59 -4.10
N SER A 25 6.12 -26.95 -2.95
CA SER A 25 5.07 -27.96 -2.86
C SER A 25 3.80 -27.60 -3.64
N HIS A 26 3.56 -26.31 -3.93
CA HIS A 26 2.41 -25.85 -4.71
C HIS A 26 2.60 -25.94 -6.23
N MET A 27 3.78 -26.35 -6.69
CA MET A 27 4.11 -26.46 -8.12
C MET A 27 3.13 -27.32 -8.93
N PRO A 28 2.70 -28.53 -8.49
CA PRO A 28 1.71 -29.31 -9.22
C PRO A 28 0.33 -28.63 -9.32
N SER A 29 -0.07 -27.89 -8.28
CA SER A 29 -1.32 -27.11 -8.34
C SER A 29 -1.19 -25.94 -9.30
N PHE A 30 -0.01 -25.32 -9.35
CA PHE A 30 0.28 -24.23 -10.27
C PHE A 30 0.25 -24.66 -11.74
N GLU A 31 0.72 -25.85 -12.09
CA GLU A 31 0.63 -26.38 -13.47
C GLU A 31 -0.81 -26.52 -13.94
N ILE A 32 -1.66 -27.13 -13.12
CA ILE A 32 -3.08 -27.32 -13.45
C ILE A 32 -3.81 -25.97 -13.47
N TYR A 33 -3.45 -25.06 -12.57
CA TYR A 33 -3.93 -23.68 -12.59
C TYR A 33 -3.56 -22.97 -13.90
N LEU A 34 -2.31 -23.09 -14.36
CA LEU A 34 -1.88 -22.49 -15.61
C LEU A 34 -2.56 -23.17 -16.83
N GLN A 35 -2.71 -24.48 -16.81
CA GLN A 35 -3.48 -25.22 -17.81
C GLN A 35 -4.92 -24.72 -17.89
N THR A 36 -5.55 -24.42 -16.75
CA THR A 36 -6.89 -23.83 -16.68
C THR A 36 -6.92 -22.48 -17.39
N LEU A 37 -5.94 -21.60 -17.13
CA LEU A 37 -5.87 -20.28 -17.75
C LEU A 37 -5.55 -20.32 -19.25
N ILE A 38 -4.72 -21.27 -19.69
CA ILE A 38 -4.45 -21.50 -21.12
C ILE A 38 -5.73 -22.01 -21.80
N SER A 39 -6.45 -22.93 -21.16
CA SER A 39 -7.72 -23.47 -21.68
C SER A 39 -8.76 -22.36 -21.79
N GLN A 40 -8.87 -21.48 -20.79
CA GLN A 40 -9.70 -20.27 -20.85
C GLN A 40 -9.29 -19.29 -21.96
N ALA A 41 -8.00 -19.18 -22.26
CA ALA A 41 -7.51 -18.36 -23.38
C ALA A 41 -7.80 -18.97 -24.75
N LEU A 42 -7.94 -20.30 -24.82
CA LEU A 42 -8.29 -21.04 -26.03
C LEU A 42 -9.82 -21.08 -26.25
N ASP A 43 -10.61 -21.13 -25.18
CA ASP A 43 -12.06 -21.08 -25.13
C ASP A 43 -12.54 -20.25 -23.94
N ASN A 44 -13.24 -19.13 -24.21
CA ASN A 44 -13.69 -18.21 -23.17
C ASN A 44 -14.82 -18.74 -22.27
N ASN A 45 -15.40 -19.92 -22.57
CA ASN A 45 -16.41 -20.57 -21.73
C ASN A 45 -15.81 -21.55 -20.72
N PHE A 46 -14.55 -21.96 -20.87
CA PHE A 46 -13.95 -23.05 -20.10
C PHE A 46 -14.09 -22.89 -18.59
N LEU A 47 -13.78 -21.70 -18.04
CA LEU A 47 -13.94 -21.43 -16.61
C LEU A 47 -15.39 -21.58 -16.13
N MET A 48 -16.37 -21.16 -16.93
CA MET A 48 -17.78 -21.33 -16.54
C MET A 48 -18.15 -22.81 -16.51
N GLU A 49 -17.76 -23.55 -17.53
CA GLU A 49 -18.05 -24.99 -17.66
C GLU A 49 -17.48 -25.78 -16.48
N ILE A 50 -16.18 -25.60 -16.14
CA ILE A 50 -15.58 -26.35 -15.01
C ILE A 50 -16.22 -26.00 -13.66
N TYR A 51 -16.73 -24.78 -13.47
CA TYR A 51 -17.41 -24.41 -12.23
C TYR A 51 -18.85 -24.93 -12.18
N GLU A 52 -19.56 -24.93 -13.30
CA GLU A 52 -20.92 -25.49 -13.40
C GLU A 52 -20.93 -27.01 -13.23
N GLU A 53 -19.94 -27.69 -13.81
CA GLU A 53 -19.78 -29.15 -13.72
C GLU A 53 -19.13 -29.61 -12.41
N ASN A 54 -18.61 -28.68 -11.59
CA ASN A 54 -17.79 -28.98 -10.41
C ASN A 54 -16.63 -29.93 -10.74
N ASP A 55 -15.86 -29.60 -11.76
CA ASP A 55 -14.68 -30.38 -12.13
C ASP A 55 -13.57 -30.17 -11.09
N ASP A 56 -13.57 -31.02 -10.06
CA ASP A 56 -12.64 -30.97 -8.92
C ASP A 56 -11.17 -31.00 -9.36
N TYR A 57 -10.85 -31.60 -10.52
CA TYR A 57 -9.48 -31.63 -11.03
C TYR A 57 -8.94 -30.21 -11.26
N PHE A 58 -9.74 -29.33 -11.86
CA PHE A 58 -9.37 -27.93 -12.07
C PHE A 58 -9.74 -27.05 -10.88
N VAL A 59 -10.97 -27.17 -10.38
CA VAL A 59 -11.54 -26.26 -9.37
C VAL A 59 -10.73 -26.27 -8.09
N GLU A 60 -10.35 -27.44 -7.57
CA GLU A 60 -9.55 -27.51 -6.34
C GLU A 60 -8.17 -26.88 -6.50
N ARG A 61 -7.51 -27.09 -7.63
CA ARG A 61 -6.14 -26.59 -7.87
C ARG A 61 -6.13 -25.08 -8.10
N VAL A 62 -7.17 -24.56 -8.74
CA VAL A 62 -7.40 -23.11 -8.84
C VAL A 62 -7.64 -22.51 -7.47
N LYS A 63 -8.49 -23.14 -6.66
CA LYS A 63 -8.78 -22.70 -5.30
C LYS A 63 -7.52 -22.62 -4.43
N VAL A 64 -6.64 -23.61 -4.49
CA VAL A 64 -5.36 -23.59 -3.72
C VAL A 64 -4.54 -22.34 -4.03
N ILE A 65 -4.35 -22.00 -5.32
CA ILE A 65 -3.55 -20.83 -5.71
C ILE A 65 -4.27 -19.51 -5.38
N ASP A 66 -5.57 -19.44 -5.59
CA ASP A 66 -6.40 -18.27 -5.29
C ASP A 66 -6.42 -17.98 -3.77
N GLU A 67 -6.53 -19.02 -2.93
CA GLU A 67 -6.48 -18.89 -1.46
C GLU A 67 -5.12 -18.40 -0.96
N LEU A 68 -4.01 -18.87 -1.56
CA LEU A 68 -2.68 -18.40 -1.21
C LEU A 68 -2.52 -16.91 -1.54
N ALA A 69 -3.02 -16.45 -2.69
CA ALA A 69 -3.04 -15.03 -3.05
C ALA A 69 -3.92 -14.22 -2.08
N GLU A 70 -5.11 -14.72 -1.75
CA GLU A 70 -6.04 -14.06 -0.83
C GLU A 70 -5.47 -13.93 0.60
N GLN A 71 -4.73 -14.92 1.09
CA GLN A 71 -4.00 -14.81 2.36
C GLN A 71 -3.00 -13.65 2.35
N ARG A 72 -2.30 -13.41 1.23
CA ARG A 72 -1.34 -12.30 1.11
C ARG A 72 -2.05 -10.95 1.01
N LYS A 73 -3.21 -10.88 0.34
CA LYS A 73 -4.06 -9.68 0.36
C LYS A 73 -4.49 -9.34 1.79
N LYS A 74 -4.96 -10.32 2.55
CA LYS A 74 -5.34 -10.14 3.96
C LYS A 74 -4.19 -9.61 4.81
N LYS A 75 -3.00 -10.19 4.70
CA LYS A 75 -1.79 -9.67 5.37
C LYS A 75 -1.54 -8.20 5.06
N ILE A 76 -1.66 -7.78 3.79
CA ILE A 76 -1.50 -6.36 3.44
C ILE A 76 -2.58 -5.51 4.10
N LEU A 77 -3.84 -5.96 4.07
CA LEU A 77 -4.96 -5.22 4.66
C LEU A 77 -4.84 -5.09 6.19
N GLU A 78 -4.18 -6.02 6.87
CA GLU A 78 -3.90 -5.95 8.31
C GLU A 78 -2.92 -4.82 8.69
N ILE A 79 -2.00 -4.43 7.78
CA ILE A 79 -0.96 -3.42 8.04
C ILE A 79 -1.28 -2.05 7.42
N VAL A 80 -2.42 -1.90 6.74
CA VAL A 80 -2.83 -0.64 6.12
C VAL A 80 -4.23 -0.22 6.54
N ASP A 81 -4.39 1.08 6.67
CA ASP A 81 -5.68 1.72 6.94
C ASP A 81 -6.00 2.61 5.73
N TRP A 82 -6.54 2.00 4.68
CA TRP A 82 -6.87 2.68 3.43
C TRP A 82 -8.35 3.00 3.36
N SER A 83 -8.69 4.14 2.76
CA SER A 83 -10.06 4.50 2.41
C SER A 83 -10.70 3.44 1.52
N ASP A 84 -12.01 3.22 1.70
CA ASP A 84 -12.77 2.23 0.94
C ASP A 84 -12.74 2.52 -0.56
N GLN A 85 -12.76 3.80 -0.95
CA GLN A 85 -12.66 4.20 -2.35
C GLN A 85 -11.32 3.77 -2.95
N PHE A 86 -10.20 3.97 -2.25
CA PHE A 86 -8.89 3.56 -2.74
C PHE A 86 -8.77 2.03 -2.84
N ARG A 87 -9.24 1.30 -1.82
CA ARG A 87 -9.29 -0.19 -1.84
C ARG A 87 -10.15 -0.71 -2.98
N SER A 88 -11.37 -0.21 -3.12
CA SER A 88 -12.29 -0.61 -4.19
C SER A 88 -11.71 -0.35 -5.57
N SER A 89 -11.01 0.77 -5.76
CA SER A 89 -10.32 1.05 -7.01
C SER A 89 -9.17 0.08 -7.27
N LEU A 90 -8.38 -0.27 -6.25
CA LEU A 90 -7.31 -1.27 -6.36
C LEU A 90 -7.82 -2.68 -6.68
N ASP A 91 -9.04 -3.04 -6.26
CA ASP A 91 -9.68 -4.32 -6.58
C ASP A 91 -10.35 -4.32 -7.96
N THR A 92 -10.61 -3.14 -8.53
CA THR A 92 -11.31 -2.96 -9.81
C THR A 92 -10.35 -2.91 -10.99
N TRP A 93 -9.26 -2.15 -10.85
CA TRP A 93 -8.37 -1.80 -11.96
C TRP A 93 -7.10 -2.66 -11.93
N PRO A 94 -6.86 -3.50 -12.95
CA PRO A 94 -5.79 -4.51 -12.90
C PRO A 94 -4.37 -3.95 -12.95
N CYS A 95 -4.20 -2.66 -13.23
CA CYS A 95 -2.90 -2.07 -13.41
C CYS A 95 -2.76 -0.79 -12.60
N VAL A 96 -1.54 -0.56 -12.09
CA VAL A 96 -1.16 0.65 -11.36
C VAL A 96 0.12 1.23 -11.94
N ASN A 97 0.16 2.54 -12.09
CA ASN A 97 1.34 3.31 -12.44
C ASN A 97 1.58 4.36 -11.35
N VAL A 98 2.84 4.54 -10.97
CA VAL A 98 3.21 5.46 -9.89
C VAL A 98 4.17 6.52 -10.41
N MET A 99 3.80 7.77 -10.20
CA MET A 99 4.61 8.93 -10.55
C MET A 99 4.94 9.74 -9.30
N ILE A 100 6.01 10.55 -9.35
CA ILE A 100 6.30 11.51 -8.28
C ILE A 100 5.38 12.72 -8.48
N THR A 101 4.76 13.20 -7.40
CA THR A 101 4.02 14.47 -7.38
C THR A 101 4.67 15.42 -6.38
N LYS A 102 4.42 16.72 -6.55
CA LYS A 102 4.84 17.78 -5.60
C LYS A 102 3.67 18.29 -4.75
N ASN A 103 2.51 17.65 -4.83
CA ASN A 103 1.40 18.00 -3.96
C ASN A 103 1.69 17.55 -2.52
N ALA A 104 1.53 18.46 -1.56
CA ALA A 104 1.75 18.21 -0.14
C ALA A 104 0.42 17.99 0.62
N ASP A 105 -0.70 17.89 -0.09
CA ASP A 105 -1.99 17.49 0.48
C ASP A 105 -1.89 16.14 1.19
N MET A 106 -2.84 15.86 2.09
CA MET A 106 -2.85 14.59 2.82
C MET A 106 -3.10 13.41 1.87
N CYS A 107 -2.38 12.31 2.10
CA CYS A 107 -2.52 11.08 1.33
C CYS A 107 -3.98 10.61 1.28
N GLN A 108 -4.53 10.47 0.07
CA GLN A 108 -5.92 10.08 -0.16
C GLN A 108 -6.20 8.60 0.16
N ALA A 109 -5.15 7.79 0.30
CA ALA A 109 -5.27 6.42 0.75
C ALA A 109 -5.42 6.33 2.28
N CYS A 110 -4.47 6.86 3.05
CA CYS A 110 -4.44 6.65 4.51
C CYS A 110 -4.77 7.86 5.38
N THR A 111 -4.87 9.05 4.78
CA THR A 111 -5.12 10.35 5.44
C THR A 111 -4.18 10.70 6.60
N LYS A 112 -3.05 10.00 6.75
CA LYS A 112 -2.10 10.12 7.88
C LYS A 112 -0.80 10.82 7.54
N ASN A 113 -0.38 10.76 6.27
CA ASN A 113 0.91 11.29 5.83
C ASN A 113 0.70 12.23 4.63
N PRO A 114 1.58 13.23 4.40
CA PRO A 114 1.56 14.02 3.17
C PRO A 114 1.74 13.13 1.93
N ALA A 115 1.04 13.46 0.87
CA ALA A 115 1.22 12.85 -0.43
C ALA A 115 2.60 13.19 -1.01
N SER A 116 3.14 12.26 -1.77
CA SER A 116 4.41 12.46 -2.51
C SER A 116 4.45 11.70 -3.83
N LYS A 117 3.44 10.86 -4.09
CA LYS A 117 3.25 10.07 -5.30
C LYS A 117 1.85 10.24 -5.85
N LEU A 118 1.71 10.12 -7.16
CA LEU A 118 0.44 9.93 -7.85
C LEU A 118 0.32 8.47 -8.26
N SER A 119 -0.66 7.77 -7.71
CA SER A 119 -1.04 6.40 -8.09
C SER A 119 -2.17 6.48 -9.11
N GLN A 120 -1.87 6.09 -10.35
CA GLN A 120 -2.81 6.04 -11.45
C GLN A 120 -3.19 4.59 -11.76
N LEU A 121 -4.47 4.28 -11.58
CA LEU A 121 -5.07 2.97 -11.79
C LEU A 121 -5.70 2.91 -13.19
N TYR A 122 -5.50 1.80 -13.89
CA TYR A 122 -5.94 1.63 -15.27
C TYR A 122 -6.10 0.15 -15.66
N GLY A 123 -6.47 -0.08 -16.92
CA GLY A 123 -6.76 -1.41 -17.47
C GLY A 123 -8.25 -1.64 -17.64
N GLN A 124 -8.64 -2.83 -18.10
CA GLN A 124 -10.03 -3.20 -18.30
C GLN A 124 -10.54 -3.95 -17.06
N PRO A 125 -11.61 -3.50 -16.39
CA PRO A 125 -12.23 -4.27 -15.32
C PRO A 125 -12.74 -5.62 -15.83
N TYR A 126 -12.80 -6.60 -14.96
CA TYR A 126 -13.13 -7.96 -15.33
C TYR A 126 -13.91 -8.69 -14.22
N ASN A 127 -14.58 -9.78 -14.59
CA ASN A 127 -15.18 -10.70 -13.62
C ASN A 127 -14.10 -11.61 -13.03
N GLN A 128 -13.91 -11.60 -11.71
CA GLN A 128 -12.81 -12.34 -11.06
C GLN A 128 -12.90 -13.87 -11.22
N GLN A 129 -14.10 -14.41 -11.40
CA GLN A 129 -14.31 -15.85 -11.57
C GLN A 129 -14.08 -16.28 -13.03
N THR A 130 -14.63 -15.56 -14.00
CA THR A 130 -14.61 -15.95 -15.43
C THR A 130 -13.52 -15.28 -16.25
N LEU A 131 -12.85 -14.27 -15.68
CA LEU A 131 -11.80 -13.44 -16.31
C LEU A 131 -12.26 -12.69 -17.57
N ARG A 132 -13.57 -12.64 -17.82
CA ARG A 132 -14.15 -11.86 -18.91
C ARG A 132 -14.10 -10.38 -18.57
N SER A 133 -13.75 -9.58 -19.57
CA SER A 133 -13.85 -8.13 -19.51
C SER A 133 -15.29 -7.71 -19.22
N ARG A 134 -15.45 -6.70 -18.37
CA ARG A 134 -16.72 -6.01 -18.14
C ARG A 134 -16.52 -4.53 -18.40
N GLU A 135 -17.61 -3.83 -18.69
CA GLU A 135 -17.56 -2.37 -18.75
C GLU A 135 -17.33 -1.78 -17.34
N PRO A 136 -16.56 -0.69 -17.23
CA PRO A 136 -16.48 0.07 -15.99
C PRO A 136 -17.83 0.66 -15.61
N LEU A 137 -18.15 0.65 -14.33
CA LEU A 137 -19.30 1.37 -13.81
C LEU A 137 -19.01 2.88 -13.81
N PRO A 138 -20.03 3.76 -13.95
CA PRO A 138 -19.82 5.20 -13.97
C PRO A 138 -19.01 5.72 -12.78
N ALA A 139 -19.29 5.23 -11.56
CA ALA A 139 -18.58 5.62 -10.34
C ALA A 139 -17.10 5.17 -10.30
N GLU A 140 -16.72 4.15 -11.06
CA GLU A 140 -15.34 3.65 -11.12
C GLU A 140 -14.44 4.53 -12.01
N LEU A 141 -15.04 5.27 -12.96
CA LEU A 141 -14.28 6.07 -13.94
C LEU A 141 -13.53 7.24 -13.31
N ASP A 142 -14.13 7.88 -12.31
CA ASP A 142 -13.54 9.02 -11.61
C ASP A 142 -12.53 8.59 -10.53
N ALA A 143 -12.63 7.36 -10.04
CA ALA A 143 -11.81 6.82 -8.96
C ALA A 143 -10.55 6.08 -9.48
N LYS A 144 -9.73 6.79 -10.26
CA LYS A 144 -8.51 6.22 -10.90
C LYS A 144 -7.20 6.89 -10.50
N ASN A 145 -7.25 8.12 -10.02
CA ASN A 145 -6.05 8.89 -9.71
C ASN A 145 -6.06 9.24 -8.23
N PHE A 146 -5.03 8.81 -7.51
CA PHE A 146 -4.92 9.04 -6.08
C PHE A 146 -3.55 9.59 -5.73
N GLU A 147 -3.53 10.73 -5.04
CA GLU A 147 -2.32 11.26 -4.44
C GLU A 147 -2.05 10.57 -3.11
N VAL A 148 -0.93 9.86 -3.04
CA VAL A 148 -0.61 8.96 -1.93
C VAL A 148 0.79 9.22 -1.39
N CYS A 149 1.01 8.89 -0.12
CA CYS A 149 2.34 8.90 0.46
C CYS A 149 3.19 7.74 -0.09
N ASP A 150 4.51 7.83 0.08
CA ASP A 150 5.46 6.84 -0.41
C ASP A 150 5.13 5.42 0.11
N ARG A 151 4.82 5.29 1.39
CA ARG A 151 4.42 4.02 2.03
C ARG A 151 3.19 3.41 1.35
N CYS A 152 2.11 4.17 1.21
CA CYS A 152 0.88 3.67 0.58
C CYS A 152 1.10 3.29 -0.87
N SER A 153 1.85 4.10 -1.64
CA SER A 153 2.23 3.79 -3.02
C SER A 153 2.97 2.46 -3.16
N ASN A 154 3.94 2.18 -2.27
CA ASN A 154 4.73 0.95 -2.35
C ASN A 154 3.87 -0.28 -1.99
N ILE A 155 3.08 -0.19 -0.94
CA ILE A 155 2.23 -1.30 -0.48
C ILE A 155 1.06 -1.55 -1.46
N SER A 156 0.44 -0.49 -2.00
CA SER A 156 -0.69 -0.61 -2.94
C SER A 156 -0.30 -1.27 -4.25
N GLN A 157 0.93 -1.05 -4.74
CA GLN A 157 1.43 -1.76 -5.92
C GLN A 157 1.52 -3.27 -5.69
N MET A 158 1.98 -3.70 -4.51
CA MET A 158 2.02 -5.12 -4.17
C MET A 158 0.62 -5.69 -3.95
N TYR A 159 -0.28 -4.95 -3.31
CA TYR A 159 -1.68 -5.34 -3.16
C TYR A 159 -2.36 -5.57 -4.52
N ASN A 160 -2.24 -4.60 -5.43
CA ASN A 160 -2.82 -4.69 -6.78
C ASN A 160 -2.25 -5.89 -7.54
N LYS A 161 -0.92 -6.09 -7.51
CA LYS A 161 -0.27 -7.21 -8.17
C LYS A 161 -0.76 -8.58 -7.67
N VAL A 162 -0.98 -8.75 -6.36
CA VAL A 162 -1.54 -10.00 -5.82
C VAL A 162 -3.02 -10.13 -6.17
N SER A 163 -3.78 -9.05 -6.08
CA SER A 163 -5.22 -9.03 -6.35
C SER A 163 -5.57 -9.40 -7.78
N HIS A 164 -4.70 -9.03 -8.73
CA HIS A 164 -4.90 -9.30 -10.15
C HIS A 164 -3.99 -10.41 -10.69
N GLN A 165 -3.28 -11.15 -9.84
CA GLN A 165 -2.34 -12.20 -10.25
C GLN A 165 -2.94 -13.21 -11.24
N LYS A 166 -4.16 -13.69 -10.98
CA LYS A 166 -4.87 -14.60 -11.88
C LYS A 166 -5.14 -14.00 -13.25
N TYR A 167 -5.58 -12.75 -13.26
CA TYR A 167 -5.85 -12.01 -14.48
C TYR A 167 -4.56 -11.72 -15.27
N ASP A 168 -3.47 -11.38 -14.59
CA ASP A 168 -2.16 -11.16 -15.21
C ASP A 168 -1.62 -12.42 -15.88
N TYR A 169 -1.77 -13.58 -15.25
CA TYR A 169 -1.39 -14.85 -15.86
C TYR A 169 -2.31 -15.24 -17.01
N TYR A 170 -3.62 -15.02 -16.89
CA TYR A 170 -4.55 -15.21 -18.01
C TYR A 170 -4.21 -14.31 -19.19
N SER A 171 -3.90 -13.04 -18.96
CA SER A 171 -3.51 -12.09 -20.00
C SER A 171 -2.23 -12.53 -20.73
N GLN A 172 -1.24 -13.03 -19.97
CA GLN A 172 -0.04 -13.64 -20.55
C GLN A 172 -0.36 -14.90 -21.37
N CYS A 173 -1.21 -15.79 -20.86
CA CYS A 173 -1.67 -16.97 -21.59
C CYS A 173 -2.39 -16.59 -22.89
N LYS A 174 -3.30 -15.62 -22.83
CA LYS A 174 -4.06 -15.11 -23.99
C LYS A 174 -3.13 -14.51 -25.05
N SER A 175 -2.13 -13.73 -24.64
CA SER A 175 -1.11 -13.20 -25.55
C SER A 175 -0.30 -14.32 -26.22
N THR A 176 0.17 -15.29 -25.43
CA THR A 176 0.95 -16.43 -25.93
C THR A 176 0.13 -17.33 -26.88
N VAL A 177 -1.13 -17.63 -26.53
CA VAL A 177 -2.06 -18.37 -27.39
C VAL A 177 -2.34 -17.61 -28.70
N THR A 178 -2.55 -16.29 -28.63
CA THR A 178 -2.75 -15.45 -29.81
C THR A 178 -1.54 -15.50 -30.73
N ASN A 179 -0.33 -15.36 -30.17
CA ASN A 179 0.92 -15.46 -30.92
C ASN A 179 1.07 -16.85 -31.58
N MET A 180 0.76 -17.94 -30.86
CA MET A 180 0.78 -19.30 -31.42
C MET A 180 -0.18 -19.46 -32.61
N ARG A 181 -1.40 -18.92 -32.51
CA ARG A 181 -2.38 -18.95 -33.60
C ARG A 181 -1.92 -18.15 -34.83
N VAL A 182 -1.26 -17.01 -34.62
CA VAL A 182 -0.72 -16.17 -35.71
C VAL A 182 0.48 -16.83 -36.38
N THR A 183 1.43 -17.36 -35.59
CA THR A 183 2.68 -17.95 -36.09
C THR A 183 2.49 -19.36 -36.65
N HIS A 184 1.49 -20.10 -36.17
CA HIS A 184 1.20 -21.46 -36.59
C HIS A 184 -0.31 -21.67 -36.86
N PRO A 185 -0.89 -21.07 -37.92
CA PRO A 185 -2.34 -21.08 -38.16
C PRO A 185 -2.96 -22.47 -38.36
N SER A 186 -2.16 -23.47 -38.74
CA SER A 186 -2.62 -24.85 -38.92
C SER A 186 -2.71 -25.65 -37.62
N LYS A 187 -2.17 -25.16 -36.50
CA LYS A 187 -2.23 -25.87 -35.22
C LYS A 187 -3.62 -25.79 -34.62
N HIS A 188 -4.21 -26.95 -34.33
CA HIS A 188 -5.44 -27.05 -33.57
C HIS A 188 -5.23 -26.71 -32.08
N THR A 189 -6.33 -26.35 -31.40
CA THR A 189 -6.38 -25.98 -29.98
C THR A 189 -5.63 -26.95 -29.07
N THR A 190 -5.85 -28.27 -29.23
CA THR A 190 -5.21 -29.31 -28.40
C THR A 190 -3.69 -29.37 -28.60
N THR A 191 -3.22 -29.17 -29.83
CA THR A 191 -1.78 -29.08 -30.13
C THR A 191 -1.17 -27.83 -29.50
N ILE A 192 -1.83 -26.67 -29.60
CA ILE A 192 -1.36 -25.43 -28.95
C ILE A 192 -1.25 -25.63 -27.44
N LEU A 193 -2.28 -26.18 -26.80
CA LEU A 193 -2.28 -26.46 -25.36
C LEU A 193 -1.08 -27.32 -24.96
N ARG A 194 -0.90 -28.48 -25.61
CA ARG A 194 0.23 -29.39 -25.34
C ARG A 194 1.58 -28.72 -25.51
N ASP A 195 1.77 -27.96 -26.59
CA ASP A 195 3.05 -27.30 -26.87
C ASP A 195 3.38 -26.23 -25.80
N LEU A 196 2.37 -25.51 -25.30
CA LEU A 196 2.55 -24.54 -24.23
C LEU A 196 2.83 -25.20 -22.88
N LEU A 197 2.15 -26.31 -22.60
CA LEU A 197 2.38 -27.10 -21.38
C LEU A 197 3.72 -27.82 -21.38
N ALA A 198 4.31 -28.09 -22.55
CA ALA A 198 5.65 -28.66 -22.67
C ALA A 198 6.78 -27.63 -22.48
N ASN A 199 6.45 -26.34 -22.29
CA ASN A 199 7.44 -25.29 -22.08
C ASN A 199 7.76 -25.10 -20.59
N ASP A 200 8.47 -26.08 -20.01
CA ASP A 200 8.84 -26.07 -18.59
C ASP A 200 9.53 -24.78 -18.16
N HIS A 201 10.37 -24.19 -19.02
CA HIS A 201 11.09 -22.95 -18.70
C HIS A 201 10.13 -21.78 -18.49
N TRP A 202 9.11 -21.64 -19.36
CA TRP A 202 8.11 -20.58 -19.22
C TRP A 202 7.26 -20.79 -17.96
N ILE A 203 6.78 -22.01 -17.72
CA ILE A 203 6.00 -22.36 -16.54
C ILE A 203 6.81 -22.07 -15.26
N MET A 204 8.08 -22.49 -15.22
CA MET A 204 8.97 -22.23 -14.09
C MET A 204 9.21 -20.74 -13.89
N GLY A 205 9.32 -19.97 -14.98
CA GLY A 205 9.44 -18.51 -14.92
C GLY A 205 8.23 -17.87 -14.26
N LEU A 206 7.02 -18.27 -14.65
CA LEU A 206 5.78 -17.77 -14.05
C LEU A 206 5.66 -18.16 -12.57
N PHE A 207 5.94 -19.42 -12.24
CA PHE A 207 5.92 -19.91 -10.86
C PHE A 207 6.91 -19.17 -9.95
N ARG A 208 8.15 -18.97 -10.42
CA ARG A 208 9.17 -18.19 -9.69
C ARG A 208 8.72 -16.75 -9.47
N SER A 209 8.09 -16.13 -10.48
CA SER A 209 7.53 -14.78 -10.37
C SER A 209 6.42 -14.70 -9.32
N MET A 210 5.55 -15.71 -9.27
CA MET A 210 4.49 -15.84 -8.25
C MET A 210 5.10 -15.89 -6.85
N CYS A 211 6.01 -16.86 -6.63
CA CYS A 211 6.67 -17.06 -5.35
C CYS A 211 7.41 -15.80 -4.90
N THR A 212 8.15 -15.15 -5.81
CA THR A 212 8.86 -13.91 -5.52
C THR A 212 7.90 -12.79 -5.09
N THR A 213 6.73 -12.70 -5.71
CA THR A 213 5.71 -11.71 -5.34
C THR A 213 5.18 -11.99 -3.94
N TRP A 214 4.83 -13.24 -3.64
CA TRP A 214 4.35 -13.62 -2.31
C TRP A 214 5.38 -13.42 -1.21
N ILE A 215 6.64 -13.79 -1.45
CA ILE A 215 7.74 -13.57 -0.50
C ILE A 215 7.94 -12.08 -0.22
N LYS A 216 7.83 -11.21 -1.22
CA LYS A 216 7.90 -9.76 -1.03
C LYS A 216 6.78 -9.24 -0.14
N VAL A 217 5.55 -9.73 -0.34
CA VAL A 217 4.41 -9.37 0.51
C VAL A 217 4.61 -9.85 1.93
N ASP A 218 5.05 -11.10 2.10
CA ASP A 218 5.33 -11.66 3.42
C ASP A 218 6.41 -10.83 4.14
N ARG A 219 7.46 -10.39 3.43
CA ARG A 219 8.47 -9.48 3.99
C ARG A 219 7.88 -8.13 4.39
N ILE A 220 7.12 -7.47 3.51
CA ILE A 220 6.46 -6.19 3.81
C ILE A 220 5.61 -6.31 5.07
N TYR A 221 4.84 -7.40 5.19
CA TYR A 221 4.03 -7.66 6.36
C TYR A 221 4.87 -7.80 7.64
N GLN A 222 5.95 -8.58 7.61
CA GLN A 222 6.83 -8.74 8.78
C GLN A 222 7.48 -7.43 9.20
N ASP A 223 8.04 -6.68 8.23
CA ASP A 223 8.73 -5.41 8.49
C ASP A 223 7.76 -4.39 9.12
N GLU A 224 6.52 -4.31 8.64
CA GLU A 224 5.50 -3.40 9.14
C GLU A 224 4.97 -3.81 10.53
N MET A 225 4.75 -5.12 10.76
CA MET A 225 4.37 -5.61 12.08
C MET A 225 5.46 -5.40 13.13
N GLU A 226 6.74 -5.51 12.75
CA GLU A 226 7.85 -5.20 13.64
C GLU A 226 7.91 -3.70 13.97
N TYR A 227 7.68 -2.83 12.97
CA TYR A 227 7.59 -1.39 13.18
C TYR A 227 6.44 -0.99 14.12
N LEU A 228 5.26 -1.59 13.95
CA LEU A 228 4.09 -1.35 14.81
C LEU A 228 4.33 -1.80 16.26
N LYS A 229 5.02 -2.93 16.47
CA LYS A 229 5.41 -3.37 17.83
C LYS A 229 6.37 -2.41 18.51
N LYS A 230 7.35 -1.88 17.78
CA LYS A 230 8.33 -0.92 18.33
C LYS A 230 7.66 0.40 18.74
N THR A 231 6.77 0.91 17.88
CA THR A 231 6.07 2.17 18.13
C THR A 231 4.95 2.05 19.18
N GLY A 232 4.29 0.89 19.29
CA GLY A 232 3.32 0.64 20.36
C GLY A 232 3.94 0.50 21.76
N ASN A 233 5.16 -0.03 21.86
CA ASN A 233 5.87 -0.15 23.15
C ASN A 233 6.45 1.19 23.66
N GLU A 234 6.60 2.21 22.80
CA GLU A 234 7.03 3.55 23.23
C GLU A 234 5.91 4.35 23.92
N THR A 235 4.63 4.01 23.65
CA THR A 235 3.46 4.60 24.31
C THR A 235 3.04 3.90 25.60
N GLU A 236 3.64 2.76 25.95
CA GLU A 236 3.37 1.98 27.18
C GLU A 236 4.43 2.21 28.29
N ASN A 237 5.04 3.40 28.38
CA ASN A 237 5.71 3.79 29.62
C ASN A 237 4.84 4.79 30.42
N PRO A 238 3.88 4.31 31.23
CA PRO A 238 3.06 5.18 32.07
C PRO A 238 3.89 6.00 33.08
N GLU A 239 5.12 5.60 33.42
CA GLU A 239 5.98 6.40 34.31
C GLU A 239 6.48 7.69 33.64
N LYS A 240 6.56 7.76 32.31
CA LYS A 240 7.02 8.98 31.63
C LYS A 240 5.92 10.04 31.51
N ILE A 241 4.66 9.61 31.34
CA ILE A 241 3.48 10.49 31.25
C ILE A 241 3.15 11.09 32.61
N VAL A 242 3.28 10.32 33.70
CA VAL A 242 3.04 10.83 35.06
C VAL A 242 4.09 11.89 35.45
N ILE A 243 5.36 11.69 35.07
CA ILE A 243 6.43 12.66 35.34
C ILE A 243 6.24 13.96 34.53
N GLU A 244 5.67 13.91 33.32
CA GLU A 244 5.42 15.11 32.51
C GLU A 244 4.22 15.92 33.03
N MET A 245 3.17 15.25 33.55
CA MET A 245 2.01 15.91 34.15
C MET A 245 2.33 16.51 35.54
N GLU A 246 3.11 15.83 36.38
CA GLU A 246 3.54 16.38 37.68
C GLU A 246 4.53 17.56 37.56
N ASN A 247 5.23 17.68 36.43
CA ASN A 247 6.15 18.81 36.19
C ASN A 247 5.44 20.03 35.58
N LEU A 248 4.30 19.85 34.90
CA LEU A 248 3.47 20.97 34.42
C LEU A 248 2.67 21.64 35.56
N GLU A 249 2.18 20.87 36.54
CA GLU A 249 1.52 21.44 37.73
C GLU A 249 2.49 22.18 38.67
N LYS A 250 3.81 21.90 38.57
CA LYS A 250 4.85 22.64 39.31
C LYS A 250 5.23 23.96 38.63
N THR A 251 5.24 24.00 37.30
CA THR A 251 5.54 25.25 36.57
C THR A 251 4.42 26.28 36.64
N ASP A 252 3.16 25.86 36.81
CA ASP A 252 2.02 26.78 36.95
C ASP A 252 1.95 27.41 38.37
N ASN A 253 2.48 26.74 39.40
CA ASN A 253 2.56 27.29 40.75
C ASN A 253 3.75 28.24 40.97
N GLU A 254 4.77 28.19 40.13
CA GLU A 254 5.90 29.13 40.16
C GLU A 254 5.60 30.42 39.38
N THR A 255 4.85 30.35 38.27
CA THR A 255 4.43 31.54 37.50
C THR A 255 3.36 32.38 38.22
N GLU A 256 2.43 31.76 38.97
CA GLU A 256 1.44 32.51 39.75
C GLU A 256 2.00 33.20 41.01
N ASN A 257 3.19 32.79 41.49
CA ASN A 257 3.85 33.43 42.63
C ASN A 257 4.80 34.56 42.23
N LEU A 258 5.29 34.60 40.99
CA LEU A 258 6.10 35.70 40.47
C LEU A 258 5.26 36.90 40.00
N GLU A 259 4.01 36.70 39.55
CA GLU A 259 3.11 37.81 39.20
C GLU A 259 2.46 38.51 40.41
N LYS A 260 2.55 37.92 41.62
CA LYS A 260 2.04 38.53 42.86
C LYS A 260 3.08 39.35 43.62
N THR A 261 4.37 39.27 43.30
CA THR A 261 5.41 40.08 43.97
C THR A 261 5.79 41.37 43.25
N ASP A 262 5.51 41.51 41.95
CA ASP A 262 5.86 42.73 41.20
C ASP A 262 4.74 43.80 41.14
N ASN A 263 3.53 43.49 41.63
CA ASN A 263 2.39 44.41 41.61
C ASN A 263 2.13 45.19 42.91
N THR A 264 3.00 45.10 43.91
CA THR A 264 2.90 45.90 45.16
C THR A 264 4.02 46.92 45.39
N GLU A 265 5.05 47.01 44.54
CA GLU A 265 6.09 48.05 44.67
C GLU A 265 6.00 49.19 43.63
N ASN A 266 5.14 49.09 42.61
CA ASN A 266 5.01 50.13 41.56
C ASN A 266 3.78 51.05 41.69
N LEU A 267 3.02 50.97 42.78
CA LEU A 267 1.90 51.89 43.05
C LEU A 267 2.16 52.93 44.15
N GLU A 268 3.32 52.92 44.82
CA GLU A 268 3.68 53.95 45.83
C GLU A 268 4.70 54.99 45.34
N LYS A 269 5.15 54.94 44.07
CA LYS A 269 6.11 55.94 43.53
C LYS A 269 5.53 56.95 42.54
N ASN A 270 4.26 56.84 42.14
CA ASN A 270 3.62 57.78 41.21
C ASN A 270 2.55 58.68 41.84
N ALA A 271 2.59 58.88 43.16
CA ALA A 271 1.71 59.83 43.86
C ALA A 271 2.42 61.14 44.28
N ASN A 272 3.71 61.33 43.96
CA ASN A 272 4.50 62.48 44.43
C ASN A 272 5.15 63.33 43.32
N GLU A 273 4.60 63.38 42.11
CA GLU A 273 5.09 64.30 41.05
C GLU A 273 4.00 65.10 40.31
N THR A 274 2.75 65.11 40.79
CA THR A 274 1.67 65.97 40.24
C THR A 274 1.13 66.96 41.27
N GLU A 275 2.02 67.63 41.99
CA GLU A 275 1.65 68.81 42.78
C GLU A 275 2.83 69.79 42.90
N ASN A 276 3.32 70.30 41.77
CA ASN A 276 4.10 71.55 41.71
C ASN A 276 4.36 71.96 40.25
N LEU A 277 3.33 72.42 39.54
CA LEU A 277 3.46 73.25 38.33
C LEU A 277 2.09 73.86 37.97
N GLU A 278 1.44 74.50 38.94
CA GLU A 278 0.29 75.38 38.66
C GLU A 278 0.21 76.52 39.69
N LYS A 279 1.31 77.25 39.87
CA LYS A 279 1.32 78.57 40.53
C LYS A 279 2.40 79.48 39.95
N THR A 280 2.17 80.00 38.76
CA THR A 280 2.66 81.33 38.35
C THR A 280 1.85 81.80 37.14
N ASP A 281 0.70 82.38 37.41
CA ASP A 281 0.15 83.47 36.62
C ASP A 281 -0.75 84.30 37.55
N LYS A 282 -0.13 85.29 38.20
CA LYS A 282 -0.74 86.51 38.77
C LYS A 282 0.36 87.33 39.42
N GLU A 283 0.98 88.22 38.64
CA GLU A 283 1.16 89.62 39.02
C GLU A 283 1.65 90.43 37.82
N THR A 284 0.68 91.18 37.27
CA THR A 284 0.80 92.43 36.51
C THR A 284 1.99 93.29 36.92
N THR A 285 2.79 93.77 35.95
CA THR A 285 2.91 95.19 35.51
C THR A 285 4.13 95.34 34.61
#